data_AF-A0AAW4C947-F1
#
_entry.id   AF-A0AAW4C947-F1
#
_cell.length_a   1.000
_cell.length_b   1.000
_cell.length_c   1.000
_cell.angle_alpha   90.00
_cell.angle_beta   90.00
_cell.angle_gamma   90.00
#
_symmetry.space_group_name_H-M   'P 1'
#
loop_
_entity.id
_entity.type
_entity.pdbx_description
1 polymer ?
#
loop_
_entity_poly.entity_id
_entity_poly.type
_entity_poly.pdbx_seq_one_letter_code
_entity_poly.pdbx_strand_id
1 'polypeptide(L)'
;MNRLKELKQAKKLSQKEIAKEMSISEKTLSRWENGESQIKPEKAQQLAKYLGVNVGYLLGYESNPLERLKSLVDELKEHKDLLGVLDWYTAFDLANDILAIASVEKARWLGRLNAGEIDS
;
A
#
# COMPACT_ATOMS: atom_id res chain seq x y z
N MET A 1 -11.85 -11.30 7.20
CA MET A 1 -11.65 -9.97 7.80
C MET A 1 -10.81 -9.16 6.81
N ASN A 2 -11.21 -7.94 6.45
CA ASN A 2 -10.48 -7.11 5.47
C ASN A 2 -9.82 -5.89 6.16
N ARG A 3 -8.94 -5.18 5.45
CA ARG A 3 -8.17 -4.04 5.98
C ARG A 3 -8.71 -2.68 5.55
N LEU A 4 -9.92 -2.62 4.98
CA LEU A 4 -10.45 -1.40 4.37
C LEU A 4 -10.54 -0.24 5.36
N LYS A 5 -11.07 -0.50 6.55
CA LYS A 5 -11.23 0.51 7.62
C LYS A 5 -9.89 1.07 8.09
N GLU A 6 -8.91 0.20 8.29
CA GLU A 6 -7.55 0.56 8.71
C GLU A 6 -6.87 1.44 7.65
N LEU A 7 -6.93 1.03 6.38
CA LEU A 7 -6.34 1.76 5.26
C LEU A 7 -6.98 3.13 5.06
N LYS A 8 -8.30 3.22 5.21
CA LYS A 8 -9.03 4.48 5.18
C LYS A 8 -8.57 5.43 6.29
N GLN A 9 -8.47 4.92 7.52
CA GLN A 9 -8.03 5.71 8.69
C GLN A 9 -6.58 6.17 8.55
N ALA A 10 -5.68 5.30 8.07
CA ALA A 10 -4.27 5.62 7.84
C ALA A 10 -4.09 6.79 6.85
N LYS A 11 -4.96 6.88 5.84
CA LYS A 11 -4.99 7.98 4.86
C LYS A 11 -5.86 9.17 5.27
N LYS A 12 -6.43 9.15 6.49
CA LYS A 12 -7.34 10.19 7.01
C LYS A 12 -8.56 10.45 6.12
N LEU A 13 -9.02 9.43 5.39
CA LEU A 13 -10.17 9.51 4.51
C LEU A 13 -11.48 9.27 5.28
N SER A 14 -12.52 10.00 4.90
CA SER A 14 -13.89 9.78 5.35
C SER A 14 -14.56 8.66 4.57
N GLN A 15 -15.62 8.07 5.15
CA GLN A 15 -16.43 7.08 4.41
C GLN A 15 -17.12 7.73 3.20
N LYS A 16 -17.52 8.99 3.32
CA LYS A 16 -18.15 9.78 2.26
C LYS A 16 -17.27 9.96 1.04
N GLU A 17 -15.98 10.24 1.22
CA GLU A 17 -15.02 10.40 0.12
C GLU A 17 -14.86 9.11 -0.68
N ILE A 18 -14.59 7.99 0.01
CA ILE A 18 -14.44 6.69 -0.65
C ILE A 18 -15.76 6.25 -1.30
N ALA A 19 -16.90 6.47 -0.64
CA ALA A 19 -18.20 6.11 -1.18
C ALA A 19 -18.50 6.88 -2.48
N LYS A 20 -18.18 8.18 -2.52
CA LYS A 20 -18.30 9.02 -3.71
C LYS A 20 -17.41 8.53 -4.84
N GLU A 21 -16.12 8.31 -4.56
CA GLU A 21 -15.16 7.81 -5.54
C GLU A 21 -15.59 6.46 -6.13
N MET A 22 -16.07 5.57 -5.27
CA MET A 22 -16.50 4.23 -5.67
C MET A 22 -17.93 4.20 -6.23
N SER A 23 -18.64 5.33 -6.29
CA SER A 23 -20.05 5.43 -6.70
C SER A 23 -20.96 4.43 -5.96
N ILE A 24 -20.82 4.38 -4.64
CA ILE A 24 -21.61 3.53 -3.73
C ILE A 24 -22.20 4.38 -2.58
N SER A 25 -23.09 3.79 -1.80
CA SER A 25 -23.57 4.45 -0.57
C SER A 25 -22.55 4.30 0.58
N GLU A 26 -22.51 5.26 1.49
CA GLU A 26 -21.72 5.17 2.74
C GLU A 26 -22.10 3.92 3.55
N LYS A 27 -23.38 3.53 3.52
CA LYS A 27 -23.88 2.29 4.15
C LYS A 27 -23.25 1.05 3.53
N THR A 28 -23.07 1.01 2.21
CA THR A 28 -22.38 -0.09 1.52
C THR A 28 -20.93 -0.17 1.98
N LEU A 29 -20.24 0.96 2.06
CA LEU A 29 -18.86 1.01 2.52
C LEU A 29 -18.73 0.55 3.98
N SER A 30 -19.61 1.03 4.87
CA SER A 30 -19.64 0.62 6.27
C SER A 30 -19.85 -0.90 6.44
N ARG A 31 -20.76 -1.47 5.66
CA ARG A 31 -20.97 -2.94 5.62
C ARG A 31 -19.72 -3.69 5.18
N TRP A 32 -18.99 -3.18 4.19
CA TRP A 32 -17.72 -3.76 3.77
C TRP A 32 -16.66 -3.67 4.87
N GLU A 33 -16.51 -2.51 5.51
CA GLU A 33 -15.56 -2.30 6.61
C GLU A 33 -15.82 -3.22 7.79
N ASN A 34 -17.10 -3.53 8.08
CA ASN A 34 -17.49 -4.44 9.16
C ASN A 34 -17.55 -5.92 8.73
N GLY A 35 -17.34 -6.22 7.44
CA GLY A 35 -17.45 -7.57 6.90
C GLY A 35 -18.88 -8.12 6.80
N GLU A 36 -19.89 -7.27 6.92
CA GLU A 36 -21.32 -7.61 6.77
C GLU A 36 -21.69 -7.97 5.32
N SER A 37 -20.89 -7.51 4.36
CA SER A 37 -21.03 -7.89 2.95
C SER A 37 -19.67 -8.03 2.27
N GLN A 38 -19.61 -8.84 1.21
CA GLN A 38 -18.39 -9.00 0.43
C GLN A 38 -18.19 -7.85 -0.58
N ILE A 39 -16.93 -7.53 -0.80
CA ILE A 39 -16.49 -6.59 -1.83
C ILE A 39 -16.37 -7.37 -3.14
N LYS A 40 -17.08 -6.93 -4.19
CA LYS A 40 -16.96 -7.55 -5.51
C LYS A 40 -15.54 -7.37 -6.07
N PRO A 41 -15.01 -8.32 -6.86
CA PRO A 41 -13.65 -8.25 -7.40
C PRO A 41 -13.33 -6.92 -8.09
N GLU A 42 -14.24 -6.39 -8.90
CA GLU A 42 -14.04 -5.12 -9.62
C GLU A 42 -13.90 -3.94 -8.66
N LYS A 43 -14.68 -3.93 -7.57
CA LYS A 43 -14.60 -2.89 -6.53
C LYS A 43 -13.38 -3.05 -5.65
N ALA A 44 -12.96 -4.29 -5.38
CA ALA A 44 -11.73 -4.56 -4.65
C ALA A 44 -10.50 -4.03 -5.42
N GLN A 45 -10.46 -4.21 -6.74
CA GLN A 45 -9.41 -3.65 -7.60
C GLN A 45 -9.40 -2.12 -7.59
N GLN A 46 -10.57 -1.48 -7.69
CA GLN A 46 -10.67 -0.01 -7.64
C GLN A 46 -10.22 0.54 -6.28
N LEU A 47 -10.68 -0.07 -5.18
CA LEU A 47 -10.28 0.30 -3.82
C LEU A 47 -8.79 0.12 -3.60
N ALA A 48 -8.23 -1.01 -4.04
CA ALA A 48 -6.80 -1.29 -3.92
C ALA A 48 -5.96 -0.25 -4.67
N LYS A 49 -6.36 0.09 -5.91
CA LYS A 49 -5.71 1.14 -6.71
C LYS A 49 -5.82 2.51 -6.04
N TYR A 50 -7.00 2.88 -5.56
CA TYR A 50 -7.24 4.15 -4.89
C TYR A 50 -6.45 4.29 -3.58
N LEU A 51 -6.38 3.21 -2.81
CA LEU A 51 -5.62 3.14 -1.56
C LEU A 51 -4.12 2.86 -1.78
N GLY A 52 -3.68 2.61 -3.01
CA GLY A 52 -2.28 2.35 -3.34
C GLY A 52 -1.74 1.06 -2.72
N VAL A 53 -2.55 0.02 -2.63
CA VAL A 53 -2.17 -1.29 -2.07
C VAL A 53 -2.51 -2.44 -3.02
N ASN A 54 -1.99 -3.64 -2.75
CA ASN A 54 -2.43 -4.85 -3.44
C ASN A 54 -3.85 -5.25 -3.00
N VAL A 55 -4.65 -5.81 -3.91
CA VAL A 55 -5.96 -6.40 -3.64
C VAL A 55 -5.89 -7.48 -2.57
N GLY A 56 -4.88 -8.35 -2.61
CA GLY A 56 -4.65 -9.38 -1.60
C GLY A 56 -4.45 -8.77 -0.22
N TYR A 57 -3.66 -7.69 -0.12
CA TYR A 57 -3.48 -6.96 1.14
C TYR A 57 -4.77 -6.30 1.63
N LEU A 58 -5.50 -5.61 0.74
CA LEU A 58 -6.81 -4.99 1.06
C LEU A 58 -7.79 -6.02 1.65
N LEU A 59 -7.89 -7.19 1.01
CA LEU A 59 -8.82 -8.24 1.39
C LEU A 59 -8.33 -9.09 2.57
N GLY A 60 -7.08 -8.90 3.01
CA GLY A 60 -6.48 -9.61 4.14
C GLY A 60 -5.88 -10.98 3.80
N TYR A 61 -5.68 -11.29 2.51
CA TYR A 61 -5.05 -12.53 2.05
C TYR A 61 -3.52 -12.44 2.04
N GLU A 62 -2.96 -11.24 1.94
CA GLU A 62 -1.52 -11.02 1.95
C GLU A 62 -1.09 -10.26 3.21
N SER A 63 0.11 -10.56 3.70
CA SER A 63 0.79 -9.80 4.75
C SER A 63 1.28 -8.46 4.20
N ASN A 64 1.51 -7.49 5.10
CA ASN A 64 1.99 -6.17 4.72
C ASN A 64 3.33 -6.32 3.97
N PRO A 65 3.50 -5.72 2.77
CA PRO A 65 4.76 -5.76 2.05
C PRO A 65 5.95 -5.31 2.91
N LEU A 66 5.75 -4.37 3.84
CA LEU A 66 6.76 -3.92 4.79
C LEU A 66 7.05 -4.94 5.89
N GLU A 67 6.07 -5.73 6.32
CA GLU A 67 6.34 -6.84 7.24
C GLU A 67 7.10 -7.95 6.56
N ARG A 68 6.76 -8.25 5.30
CA ARG A 68 7.52 -9.18 4.48
C ARG A 68 8.93 -8.67 4.23
N LEU A 69 9.11 -7.37 3.98
CA LEU A 69 10.44 -6.77 3.83
C LEU A 69 11.23 -6.85 5.14
N LYS A 70 10.59 -6.57 6.28
CA LYS A 70 11.21 -6.72 7.61
C LYS A 70 11.62 -8.15 7.88
N SER A 71 10.75 -9.14 7.62
CA SER A 71 11.08 -10.55 7.82
C SER A 71 12.24 -10.98 6.92
N LEU A 72 12.25 -10.55 5.66
CA LEU A 72 13.37 -10.79 4.75
C LEU A 72 14.67 -10.14 5.25
N VAL A 73 14.60 -8.89 5.73
CA VAL A 73 15.77 -8.21 6.32
C VAL A 73 16.26 -8.93 7.58
N ASP A 74 15.36 -9.43 8.42
CA ASP A 74 15.73 -10.14 9.63
C ASP A 74 16.31 -11.53 9.32
N GLU A 75 15.73 -12.26 8.36
CA GLU A 75 16.31 -13.51 7.82
C GLU A 75 17.70 -13.28 7.22
N LEU A 76 17.90 -12.17 6.48
CA LEU A 76 19.20 -11.80 5.93
C LEU A 76 20.22 -11.43 7.02
N LYS A 77 19.81 -10.83 8.14
CA LYS A 77 20.69 -10.55 9.28
C LYS A 77 21.14 -11.83 9.99
N GLU A 78 20.24 -12.81 10.12
CA GLU A 78 20.54 -14.14 10.68
C GLU A 78 21.53 -14.89 9.77
N HIS A 79 21.40 -14.74 8.45
CA HIS A 79 22.36 -15.23 7.47
C HIS A 79 23.51 -14.24 7.19
N LYS A 80 24.16 -13.79 8.26
CA LYS A 80 25.30 -12.85 8.23
C LYS A 80 26.44 -13.26 7.30
N ASP A 81 26.60 -14.57 7.08
CA ASP A 81 27.63 -15.14 6.22
C ASP A 81 27.33 -14.94 4.71
N LEU A 82 26.05 -14.84 4.33
CA LEU A 82 25.62 -14.53 2.96
C LEU A 82 25.75 -13.03 2.62
N LEU A 83 25.69 -12.16 3.62
CA LEU A 83 26.02 -10.74 3.48
C LEU A 83 27.51 -10.51 3.18
N GLY A 84 28.38 -11.50 3.39
CA GLY A 84 29.75 -11.48 2.89
C GLY A 84 29.86 -11.74 1.38
N VAL A 85 28.81 -12.29 0.75
CA VAL A 85 28.75 -12.59 -0.70
C VAL A 85 28.16 -11.43 -1.50
N LEU A 86 27.21 -10.68 -0.93
CA LEU A 86 26.85 -9.36 -1.45
C LEU A 86 27.87 -8.36 -0.91
N ASP A 87 28.84 -7.96 -1.72
CA ASP A 87 29.71 -6.83 -1.43
C ASP A 87 28.87 -5.64 -0.92
N TRP A 88 29.40 -4.91 0.06
CA TRP A 88 28.86 -3.65 0.57
C TRP A 88 28.44 -2.72 -0.58
N TYR A 89 29.16 -2.75 -1.70
CA TYR A 89 28.79 -2.04 -2.92
C TYR A 89 27.43 -2.46 -3.49
N THR A 90 27.15 -3.76 -3.64
CA THR A 90 25.84 -4.27 -4.11
C THR A 90 24.69 -3.94 -3.16
N ALA A 91 24.92 -4.02 -1.85
CA ALA A 91 23.90 -3.64 -0.86
C ALA A 91 23.63 -2.13 -0.89
N PHE A 92 24.67 -1.32 -1.09
CA PHE A 92 24.58 0.13 -1.23
C PHE A 92 23.92 0.55 -2.54
N ASP A 93 24.23 -0.10 -3.66
CA ASP A 93 23.59 0.15 -4.96
C ASP A 93 22.10 -0.19 -4.92
N LEU A 94 21.73 -1.34 -4.33
CA LEU A 94 20.33 -1.69 -4.17
C LEU A 94 19.57 -0.67 -3.31
N ALA A 95 20.22 -0.16 -2.25
CA ALA A 95 19.65 0.88 -1.42
C ALA A 95 19.51 2.21 -2.18
N ASN A 96 20.48 2.58 -3.02
CA ASN A 96 20.42 3.76 -3.88
C ASN A 96 19.36 3.64 -4.96
N ASP A 97 19.20 2.47 -5.58
CA ASP A 97 18.15 2.21 -6.56
C ASP A 97 16.76 2.33 -5.93
N ILE A 98 16.59 1.79 -4.71
CA ILE A 98 15.34 1.96 -3.95
C ILE A 98 15.09 3.45 -3.62
N LEU A 99 16.14 4.18 -3.23
CA LEU A 99 16.06 5.63 -3.00
C LEU A 99 15.74 6.43 -4.27
N ALA A 100 16.29 6.02 -5.42
CA ALA A 100 16.02 6.61 -6.73
C ALA A 100 14.56 6.37 -7.13
N ILE A 101 14.04 5.16 -6.95
CA ILE A 101 12.63 4.83 -7.20
C ILE A 101 11.72 5.66 -6.28
N ALA A 102 12.03 5.72 -4.98
CA ALA A 102 11.25 6.48 -4.01
C ALA A 102 11.25 7.99 -4.29
N SER A 103 12.38 8.54 -4.77
CA SER A 103 12.48 9.95 -5.16
C SER A 103 11.73 10.27 -6.46
N VAL A 104 11.72 9.35 -7.43
CA VAL A 104 10.88 9.46 -8.63
C VAL A 104 9.39 9.40 -8.30
N GLU A 105 8.96 8.48 -7.43
CA GLU A 105 7.57 8.40 -7.01
C GLU A 105 7.14 9.65 -6.22
N LYS A 106 8.03 10.19 -5.38
CA LYS A 106 7.81 11.47 -4.69
C LYS A 106 7.67 12.63 -5.68
N ALA A 107 8.53 12.71 -6.69
CA ALA A 107 8.44 13.74 -7.73
C ALA A 107 7.14 13.62 -8.54
N ARG A 108 6.72 12.39 -8.88
CA ARG A 108 5.47 12.12 -9.60
C ARG A 108 4.24 12.47 -8.74
N TRP A 109 4.27 12.16 -7.45
CA TRP A 109 3.22 12.54 -6.49
C TRP A 109 3.11 14.07 -6.37
N LEU A 110 4.23 14.77 -6.20
CA LEU A 110 4.25 16.24 -6.16
C LEU A 110 3.76 16.88 -7.46
N GLY A 111 4.09 16.30 -8.62
CA GLY A 111 3.60 16.78 -9.91
C GLY A 111 2.08 16.70 -10.03
N ARG A 112 1.48 15.58 -9.60
CA ARG A 112 0.02 15.39 -9.58
C ARG A 112 -0.66 16.30 -8.56
N LEU A 113 -0.02 16.54 -7.42
CA LEU A 113 -0.49 17.47 -6.40
C LEU A 113 -0.55 18.91 -6.94
N ASN A 114 0.53 19.36 -7.57
CA ASN A 114 0.60 20.71 -8.15
C ASN A 114 -0.36 20.89 -9.34
N ALA A 115 -0.67 19.80 -10.06
CA ALA A 115 -1.68 19.80 -11.13
C ALA A 115 -3.14 19.77 -10.60
N GLY A 116 -3.34 19.67 -9.28
CA GLY A 116 -4.66 19.57 -8.66
C GLY A 116 -5.37 18.24 -8.93
N GLU A 117 -4.65 17.22 -9.41
CA GLU A 117 -5.21 15.89 -9.65
C GLU A 117 -5.38 15.08 -8.37
N ILE A 118 -4.63 15.44 -7.32
CA ILE A 118 -4.68 14.84 -5.99
C ILE A 118 -4.54 15.95 -4.95
N ASP A 119 -5.19 15.80 -3.80
CA ASP A 119 -5.12 16.75 -2.69
C ASP A 119 -3.85 16.51 -1.83
N SER A 120 -3.38 17.57 -1.17
CA SER A 120 -2.14 17.62 -0.36
C SER A 120 -2.20 16.82 0.93
#